data_AF-A0A1V5PJN1-F1
#
_entry.id   AF-A0A1V5PJN1-F1
#
_cell.length_a   1.000
_cell.length_b   1.000
_cell.length_c   1.000
_cell.angle_alpha   90.00
_cell.angle_beta   90.00
_cell.angle_gamma   90.00
#
_symmetry.space_group_name_H-M   'P 1'
#
loop_
_entity.id
_entity.type
_entity.pdbx_description
1 polymer ?
#
loop_
_entity_poly.entity_id
_entity_poly.type
_entity_poly.pdbx_seq_one_letter_code
_entity_poly.pdbx_strand_id
1 'polypeptide(L)'
;MYGGYLPSPRTRWCTRKLKIEPLEKFIGDDEAVSYVGIRADEDRSGYVSTKPNIKPVFPFKERGLVKADIYRLLEESGIGLPDYYRWRSRSGCFFCFFQRKYEWVKLSEIHPDLFAEAVKYEKEHSDSRIYTWADTESLTDLIKRKDRVIADYEEALKREKKNAPNKPLSEVFADIMDGEDLTMPCLMCNW
;
A
#
# COMPACT_ATOMS: atom_id res chain seq x y z
N MET A 1 7.67 -22.41 -9.69
CA MET A 1 7.89 -21.36 -8.67
C MET A 1 8.84 -20.35 -9.29
N TYR A 2 8.59 -19.04 -9.18
CA TYR A 2 9.07 -17.99 -10.11
C TYR A 2 10.59 -17.74 -10.26
N GLY A 3 11.48 -18.70 -9.98
CA GLY A 3 12.93 -18.54 -10.18
C GLY A 3 13.52 -17.34 -9.43
N GLY A 4 13.06 -17.12 -8.19
CA GLY A 4 13.42 -15.96 -7.36
C GLY A 4 12.80 -14.62 -7.78
N TYR A 5 11.90 -14.58 -8.77
CA TYR A 5 11.36 -13.31 -9.31
C TYR A 5 10.50 -12.59 -8.27
N LEU A 6 10.96 -11.43 -7.83
CA LEU A 6 10.28 -10.56 -6.88
C LEU A 6 9.03 -9.92 -7.50
N PRO A 7 8.00 -9.60 -6.68
CA PRO A 7 6.82 -8.95 -7.20
C PRO A 7 7.16 -7.54 -7.69
N SER A 8 6.50 -7.09 -8.74
CA SER A 8 6.76 -5.78 -9.36
C SER A 8 5.45 -5.10 -9.76
N PRO A 9 5.48 -3.79 -10.08
CA PRO A 9 4.30 -3.08 -10.58
C PRO A 9 3.67 -3.76 -11.80
N ARG A 10 4.50 -4.35 -12.66
CA ARG A 10 4.10 -5.08 -13.88
C ARG A 10 3.59 -6.48 -13.58
N THR A 11 4.16 -7.15 -12.60
CA THR A 11 3.86 -8.55 -12.29
C THR A 11 3.55 -8.69 -10.81
N ARG A 12 2.28 -8.44 -10.48
CA ARG A 12 1.74 -8.40 -9.12
C ARG A 12 1.34 -9.77 -8.60
N TRP A 13 2.24 -10.75 -8.75
CA TRP A 13 1.96 -12.12 -8.33
C TRP A 13 1.72 -12.23 -6.83
N CYS A 14 2.23 -11.30 -6.01
CA CYS A 14 1.97 -11.24 -4.57
C CYS A 14 0.47 -11.15 -4.24
N THR A 15 -0.31 -10.40 -5.01
CA THR A 15 -1.77 -10.33 -4.80
C THR A 15 -2.42 -11.68 -5.10
N ARG A 16 -2.10 -12.30 -6.23
CA ARG A 16 -2.70 -13.58 -6.61
C ARG A 16 -2.26 -14.72 -5.68
N LYS A 17 -0.95 -14.89 -5.49
CA LYS A 17 -0.36 -16.03 -4.78
C LYS A 17 -0.37 -15.91 -3.26
N LEU A 18 -0.25 -14.70 -2.72
CA LEU A 18 -0.17 -14.51 -1.27
C LEU A 18 -1.48 -14.04 -0.65
N LYS A 19 -2.47 -13.62 -1.46
CA LYS A 19 -3.76 -13.14 -0.96
C LYS A 19 -4.94 -13.93 -1.50
N ILE A 20 -5.13 -13.94 -2.83
CA ILE A 20 -6.33 -14.52 -3.46
C ILE A 20 -6.34 -16.05 -3.34
N GLU A 21 -5.30 -16.74 -3.83
CA GLU A 21 -5.24 -18.20 -3.80
C GLU A 21 -5.32 -18.76 -2.35
N PRO A 22 -4.61 -18.18 -1.35
CA PRO A 22 -4.77 -18.60 0.04
C PRO A 22 -6.18 -18.38 0.60
N LEU A 23 -6.82 -17.24 0.29
CA LEU A 23 -8.19 -16.95 0.70
C LEU A 23 -9.17 -17.97 0.09
N GLU A 24 -9.09 -18.21 -1.21
CA GLU A 24 -9.96 -19.16 -1.90
C GLU A 24 -9.74 -20.60 -1.45
N LYS A 25 -8.51 -20.96 -1.06
CA LYS A 25 -8.19 -22.26 -0.46
C LYS A 25 -8.76 -22.37 0.95
N PHE A 26 -8.70 -21.30 1.74
CA PHE A 26 -9.27 -21.26 3.08
C PHE A 26 -10.79 -21.41 3.06
N ILE A 27 -11.48 -20.76 2.11
CA ILE A 27 -12.94 -20.87 1.94
C ILE A 27 -13.35 -22.24 1.40
N GLY A 28 -12.56 -22.83 0.50
CA GLY A 28 -12.91 -24.11 -0.12
C GLY A 28 -14.20 -24.01 -0.94
N ASP A 29 -15.18 -24.83 -0.57
CA ASP A 29 -16.50 -24.93 -1.21
C ASP A 29 -17.63 -24.31 -0.36
N ASP A 30 -17.28 -23.71 0.80
CA ASP A 30 -18.27 -23.07 1.68
C ASP A 30 -18.87 -21.83 1.02
N GLU A 31 -20.16 -21.57 1.28
CA GLU A 31 -20.78 -20.30 0.90
C GLU A 31 -20.21 -19.17 1.76
N ALA A 32 -19.61 -18.16 1.11
CA ALA A 32 -18.97 -17.05 1.78
C ALA A 32 -19.44 -15.71 1.21
N VAL A 33 -19.68 -14.75 2.12
CA VAL A 33 -19.91 -13.34 1.76
C VAL A 33 -18.64 -12.56 2.05
N SER A 34 -18.03 -12.00 1.01
CA SER A 34 -16.79 -11.22 1.11
C SER A 34 -17.09 -9.73 1.14
N TYR A 35 -17.08 -9.15 2.34
CA TYR A 35 -17.25 -7.70 2.53
C TYR A 35 -15.96 -6.97 2.18
N VAL A 36 -15.99 -6.15 1.14
CA VAL A 36 -14.83 -5.41 0.65
C VAL A 36 -15.05 -3.92 0.89
N GLY A 37 -14.18 -3.32 1.70
CA GLY A 37 -14.23 -1.89 2.07
C GLY A 37 -13.74 -0.93 0.98
N ILE A 38 -14.17 -1.12 -0.27
CA ILE A 38 -13.94 -0.16 -1.36
C ILE A 38 -14.87 1.03 -1.20
N ARG A 39 -14.31 2.24 -1.21
CA ARG A 39 -15.07 3.49 -1.03
C ARG A 39 -15.77 3.93 -2.32
N ALA A 40 -16.71 4.85 -2.19
CA ALA A 40 -17.44 5.42 -3.32
C ALA A 40 -16.57 6.33 -4.20
N ASP A 41 -15.55 6.97 -3.62
CA ASP A 41 -14.60 7.86 -4.31
C ASP A 41 -13.40 7.11 -4.92
N GLU A 42 -13.35 5.79 -4.82
CA GLU A 42 -12.33 4.97 -5.49
C GLU A 42 -12.76 4.60 -6.91
N ASP A 43 -12.04 5.11 -7.91
CA ASP A 43 -12.20 4.76 -9.32
C ASP A 43 -11.54 3.41 -9.65
N ARG A 44 -12.03 2.35 -9.02
CA ARG A 44 -11.67 0.96 -9.31
C ARG A 44 -12.79 0.00 -8.98
N SER A 45 -12.65 -1.23 -9.49
CA SER A 45 -13.51 -2.35 -9.12
C SER A 45 -12.89 -3.15 -7.97
N GLY A 46 -13.73 -3.61 -7.04
CA GLY A 46 -13.31 -4.56 -6.03
C GLY A 46 -13.00 -5.93 -6.64
N TYR A 47 -12.35 -6.80 -5.86
CA TYR A 47 -12.13 -8.19 -6.27
C TYR A 47 -13.48 -8.91 -6.37
N VAL A 48 -13.73 -9.51 -7.53
CA VAL A 48 -14.87 -10.41 -7.79
C VAL A 48 -14.28 -11.79 -8.04
N SER A 49 -14.65 -12.75 -7.19
CA SER A 49 -14.17 -14.13 -7.33
C SER A 49 -14.76 -14.78 -8.58
N THR A 50 -13.99 -15.64 -9.23
CA THR A 50 -14.49 -16.52 -10.30
C THR A 50 -15.29 -17.70 -9.73
N LYS A 51 -15.19 -17.95 -8.42
CA LYS A 51 -15.93 -19.02 -7.74
C LYS A 51 -17.36 -18.56 -7.39
N PRO A 52 -18.40 -19.33 -7.74
CA PRO A 52 -19.79 -18.91 -7.51
C PRO A 52 -20.22 -18.92 -6.03
N ASN A 53 -19.54 -19.69 -5.18
CA ASN A 53 -19.81 -19.75 -3.73
C ASN A 53 -19.28 -18.53 -2.96
N ILE A 54 -18.51 -17.64 -3.59
CA ILE A 54 -17.96 -16.43 -2.97
C ILE A 54 -18.67 -15.20 -3.52
N LYS A 55 -19.49 -14.57 -2.70
CA LYS A 55 -20.30 -13.39 -3.06
C LYS A 55 -19.66 -12.11 -2.53
N PRO A 56 -19.10 -11.24 -3.37
CA PRO A 56 -18.56 -9.97 -2.92
C PRO A 56 -19.67 -8.95 -2.62
N VAL A 57 -19.50 -8.13 -1.59
CA VAL A 57 -20.39 -7.02 -1.22
C VAL A 57 -19.56 -5.77 -0.96
N PHE A 58 -20.03 -4.61 -1.41
CA PHE A 58 -19.27 -3.36 -1.41
C PHE A 58 -19.98 -2.27 -0.60
N PRO A 59 -20.08 -2.41 0.73
CA PRO A 59 -21.00 -1.61 1.55
C PRO A 59 -20.72 -0.10 1.50
N PHE A 60 -19.46 0.32 1.44
CA PHE A 60 -19.11 1.73 1.41
C PHE A 60 -19.42 2.36 0.04
N LYS A 61 -19.12 1.65 -1.05
CA LYS A 61 -19.48 2.08 -2.41
C LYS A 61 -20.98 2.14 -2.62
N GLU A 62 -21.72 1.12 -2.19
CA GLU A 62 -23.19 1.05 -2.28
C GLU A 62 -23.89 2.19 -1.48
N ARG A 63 -23.27 2.62 -0.38
CA ARG A 63 -23.80 3.70 0.48
C ARG A 63 -23.25 5.09 0.14
N GLY A 64 -22.42 5.21 -0.89
CA GLY A 64 -21.83 6.50 -1.28
C GLY A 64 -20.82 7.06 -0.28
N LEU A 65 -20.24 6.22 0.59
CA LEU A 65 -19.29 6.67 1.61
C LEU A 65 -17.91 6.94 1.02
N VAL A 66 -17.40 8.14 1.26
CA VAL A 66 -16.08 8.60 0.79
C VAL A 66 -15.03 8.50 1.89
N LYS A 67 -13.76 8.79 1.59
CA LYS A 67 -12.64 8.72 2.55
C LYS A 67 -12.94 9.42 3.88
N ALA A 68 -13.53 10.63 3.85
CA ALA A 68 -13.89 11.39 5.03
C ALA A 68 -14.93 10.68 5.92
N ASP A 69 -15.93 10.03 5.32
CA ASP A 69 -16.95 9.27 6.07
C ASP A 69 -16.33 8.05 6.77
N ILE A 70 -15.36 7.39 6.14
CA ILE A 70 -14.67 6.24 6.74
C ILE A 70 -13.84 6.68 7.96
N TYR A 71 -13.14 7.81 7.87
CA TYR A 71 -12.41 8.36 9.02
C TYR A 71 -13.37 8.68 10.17
N ARG A 72 -14.51 9.32 9.87
CA ARG A 72 -15.52 9.61 10.89
C ARG A 72 -16.06 8.33 11.52
N LEU A 73 -16.38 7.31 10.71
CA LEU A 73 -16.88 6.02 11.20
C LEU A 73 -15.87 5.31 12.13
N LEU A 74 -14.58 5.34 11.80
CA LEU A 74 -13.53 4.75 12.62
C LEU A 74 -13.37 5.47 13.97
N GLU A 75 -13.48 6.80 13.96
CA GLU A 75 -13.42 7.61 15.18
C GLU A 75 -14.65 7.38 16.07
N GLU A 76 -15.86 7.46 15.49
CA GLU A 76 -17.12 7.29 16.20
C GLU A 76 -17.31 5.87 16.77
N SER A 77 -16.69 4.86 16.14
CA SER A 77 -16.69 3.48 16.64
C SER A 77 -15.65 3.21 17.72
N GLY A 78 -14.76 4.17 18.02
CA GLY A 78 -13.68 4.02 19.00
C GLY A 78 -12.55 3.09 18.54
N ILE A 79 -12.51 2.71 17.25
CA ILE A 79 -11.46 1.88 16.67
C ILE A 79 -10.24 2.74 16.31
N GLY A 80 -10.49 3.94 15.77
CA GLY A 80 -9.44 4.84 15.29
C GLY A 80 -8.67 4.29 14.08
N LEU A 81 -7.52 4.90 13.81
CA LEU A 81 -6.63 4.49 12.71
C LEU A 81 -5.52 3.56 13.22
N PRO A 82 -5.13 2.54 12.43
CA PRO A 82 -3.97 1.73 12.76
C PRO A 82 -2.69 2.55 12.94
N ASP A 83 -1.85 2.20 13.92
CA ASP A 83 -0.65 2.96 14.27
C ASP A 83 0.39 3.09 13.14
N TYR A 84 0.44 2.14 12.21
CA TYR A 84 1.37 2.21 11.08
C TYR A 84 1.08 3.39 10.15
N TYR A 85 -0.13 3.97 10.18
CA TYR A 85 -0.45 5.18 9.42
C TYR A 85 0.33 6.42 9.88
N ARG A 86 1.02 6.37 11.03
CA ARG A 86 1.88 7.47 11.49
C ARG A 86 3.09 7.73 10.57
N TRP A 87 3.49 6.73 9.79
CA TRP A 87 4.70 6.81 8.95
C TRP A 87 4.55 6.09 7.59
N ARG A 88 3.40 5.43 7.34
CA ARG A 88 3.02 4.87 6.04
C ARG A 88 1.66 5.39 5.59
N SER A 89 1.43 5.45 4.28
CA SER A 89 0.11 5.75 3.73
C SER A 89 -0.60 4.55 3.19
N ARG A 90 0.14 3.56 2.68
CA ARG A 90 -0.45 2.45 1.94
C ARG A 90 0.30 1.16 2.24
N SER A 91 -0.45 0.06 2.30
CA SER A 91 0.04 -1.33 2.37
C SER A 91 0.97 -1.65 3.55
N GLY A 92 0.59 -2.63 4.36
CA GLY A 92 1.40 -3.11 5.49
C GLY A 92 2.60 -4.00 5.13
N CYS A 93 2.82 -4.33 3.85
CA CYS A 93 3.94 -5.20 3.44
C CYS A 93 5.28 -4.45 3.54
N PHE A 94 6.27 -5.02 4.21
CA PHE A 94 7.61 -4.42 4.35
C PHE A 94 8.43 -4.43 3.05
N PHE A 95 8.06 -5.28 2.08
CA PHE A 95 8.70 -5.43 0.77
C PHE A 95 7.78 -4.98 -0.38
N CYS A 96 6.96 -3.95 -0.14
CA CYS A 96 6.07 -3.45 -1.18
C CYS A 96 6.85 -2.57 -2.17
N PHE A 97 6.85 -2.93 -3.46
CA PHE A 97 7.44 -2.11 -4.53
C PHE A 97 6.70 -0.77 -4.77
N PHE A 98 5.58 -0.51 -4.08
CA PHE A 98 4.90 0.79 -4.07
C PHE A 98 5.23 1.64 -2.83
N GLN A 99 6.10 1.12 -1.95
CA GLN A 99 6.54 1.85 -0.77
C GLN A 99 7.41 3.04 -1.20
N ARG A 100 7.10 4.21 -0.64
CA ARG A 100 7.77 5.47 -0.97
C ARG A 100 9.14 5.56 -0.32
N LYS A 101 9.99 6.43 -0.86
CA LYS A 101 11.35 6.66 -0.34
C LYS A 101 11.35 7.06 1.14
N TYR A 102 10.45 7.95 1.55
CA TYR A 102 10.27 8.30 2.95
C TYR A 102 9.85 7.09 3.81
N GLU A 103 8.93 6.27 3.33
CA GLU A 103 8.47 5.07 4.05
C GLU A 103 9.58 4.02 4.17
N TRP A 104 10.49 3.90 3.20
CA TRP A 104 11.71 3.07 3.32
C TRP A 104 12.67 3.60 4.39
N VAL A 105 12.88 4.92 4.45
CA VAL A 105 13.66 5.54 5.52
C VAL A 105 13.02 5.26 6.88
N LYS A 106 11.71 5.49 7.03
CA LYS A 106 10.99 5.21 8.28
C LYS A 106 10.96 3.72 8.62
N LEU A 107 10.87 2.81 7.64
CA LEU A 107 10.99 1.38 7.88
C LEU A 107 12.36 1.04 8.48
N SER A 108 13.45 1.64 7.98
CA SER A 108 14.80 1.41 8.50
C SER A 108 14.97 1.88 9.96
N GLU A 109 14.21 2.87 10.39
CA GLU A 109 14.25 3.41 11.76
C GLU A 109 13.33 2.64 12.71
N ILE A 110 12.14 2.24 12.25
CA ILE A 110 11.09 1.67 13.10
C ILE A 110 11.18 0.13 13.14
N HIS A 111 11.53 -0.51 12.01
CA HIS A 111 11.67 -1.96 11.88
C HIS A 111 12.97 -2.31 11.12
N PRO A 112 14.15 -2.11 11.74
CA PRO A 112 15.45 -2.30 11.10
C PRO A 112 15.68 -3.74 10.62
N ASP A 113 15.08 -4.73 11.28
CA ASP A 113 15.08 -6.14 10.92
C ASP A 113 14.35 -6.40 9.59
N LEU A 114 13.13 -5.87 9.44
CA LEU A 114 12.35 -5.97 8.20
C LEU A 114 13.00 -5.19 7.05
N PHE A 115 13.62 -4.05 7.36
CA PHE A 115 14.42 -3.31 6.37
C PHE A 115 15.61 -4.13 5.90
N ALA A 116 16.34 -4.77 6.81
CA ALA A 116 17.46 -5.64 6.46
C ALA A 116 17.01 -6.83 5.61
N GLU A 117 15.83 -7.39 5.86
CA GLU A 117 15.25 -8.44 5.02
C GLU A 117 14.92 -7.92 3.60
N ALA A 118 14.32 -6.74 3.48
CA ALA A 118 14.08 -6.13 2.17
C ALA A 118 15.40 -5.88 1.39
N VAL A 119 16.46 -5.45 2.07
CA VAL A 119 17.80 -5.28 1.48
C VAL A 119 18.38 -6.61 0.99
N LYS A 120 18.15 -7.73 1.71
CA LYS A 120 18.58 -9.05 1.25
C LYS A 120 17.89 -9.45 -0.04
N TYR A 121 16.60 -9.19 -0.16
CA TYR A 121 15.85 -9.50 -1.37
C TYR A 121 16.41 -8.78 -2.61
N GLU A 122 16.96 -7.56 -2.51
CA GLU A 122 17.63 -6.90 -3.64
C GLU A 122 18.88 -7.67 -4.13
N LYS A 123 19.57 -8.38 -3.23
CA LYS A 123 20.87 -9.04 -3.48
C LYS A 123 20.76 -10.53 -3.81
N GLU A 124 19.73 -11.20 -3.31
CA GLU A 124 19.55 -12.66 -3.43
C GLU A 124 18.97 -13.09 -4.79
N HIS A 125 19.68 -12.73 -5.86
CA HIS A 125 19.31 -13.06 -7.23
C HIS A 125 20.27 -14.08 -7.84
N SER A 126 19.80 -15.33 -8.00
CA SER A 126 20.57 -16.42 -8.61
C SER A 126 20.90 -16.19 -10.09
N ASP A 127 20.21 -15.26 -10.76
CA ASP A 127 20.27 -14.97 -12.19
C ASP A 127 21.01 -13.66 -12.51
N SER A 128 21.76 -13.10 -11.57
CA SER A 128 22.55 -11.86 -11.71
C SER A 128 21.72 -10.61 -12.06
N ARG A 129 20.39 -10.66 -11.96
CA ARG A 129 19.56 -9.47 -12.18
C ARG A 129 19.71 -8.49 -11.02
N ILE A 130 19.73 -7.21 -11.34
CA ILE A 130 19.68 -6.14 -10.36
C ILE A 130 18.21 -5.77 -10.19
N TYR A 131 17.70 -5.91 -8.96
CA TYR A 131 16.38 -5.44 -8.59
C TYR A 131 16.51 -4.40 -7.49
N THR A 132 15.78 -3.30 -7.63
CA THR A 132 15.72 -2.21 -6.66
C THR A 132 14.27 -1.97 -6.26
N TRP A 133 14.01 -1.89 -4.96
CA TRP A 133 12.66 -1.55 -4.48
C TRP A 133 12.30 -0.09 -4.74
N ALA A 134 13.29 0.80 -4.69
CA ALA A 134 13.13 2.24 -4.81
C ALA A 134 13.35 2.77 -6.25
N ASP A 135 13.09 1.91 -7.25
CA ASP A 135 13.17 2.14 -8.70
C ASP A 135 14.58 2.57 -9.19
N THR A 136 15.00 3.78 -8.85
CA THR A 136 16.23 4.42 -9.33
C THR A 136 17.49 4.05 -8.55
N GLU A 137 17.38 3.48 -7.35
CA GLU A 137 18.51 3.21 -6.47
C GLU A 137 18.25 2.04 -5.52
N SER A 138 19.33 1.44 -4.98
CA SER A 138 19.23 0.41 -3.95
C SER A 138 18.75 0.98 -2.61
N LEU A 139 18.15 0.15 -1.76
CA LEU A 139 17.81 0.56 -0.40
C LEU A 139 19.04 0.99 0.40
N THR A 140 20.20 0.37 0.15
CA THR A 140 21.44 0.75 0.81
C THR A 140 21.94 2.14 0.41
N ASP A 141 21.75 2.55 -0.85
CA ASP A 141 22.11 3.90 -1.30
C ASP A 141 21.08 4.94 -0.86
N LEU A 142 19.81 4.57 -0.84
CA LEU A 142 18.73 5.42 -0.34
C LEU A 142 18.99 5.88 1.10
N ILE A 143 19.39 4.96 1.99
CA ILE A 143 19.64 5.28 3.40
C ILE A 143 20.86 6.20 3.60
N LYS A 144 21.86 6.17 2.71
CA LYS A 144 23.01 7.10 2.80
C LYS A 144 22.59 8.56 2.68
N ARG A 145 21.45 8.83 2.04
CA ARG A 145 20.88 10.17 1.84
C ARG A 145 19.55 10.36 2.57
N LYS A 146 19.29 9.59 3.65
CA LYS A 146 18.04 9.62 4.40
C LYS A 146 17.64 11.02 4.88
N ASP A 147 18.60 11.83 5.32
CA ASP A 147 18.31 13.16 5.88
C ASP A 147 17.74 14.09 4.80
N ARG A 148 18.24 13.96 3.55
CA ARG A 148 17.68 14.67 2.40
C ARG A 148 16.28 14.18 2.06
N VAL A 149 16.03 12.87 2.09
CA VAL A 149 14.68 12.30 1.83
C VAL A 149 13.66 12.81 2.86
N ILE A 150 14.07 12.90 4.14
CA ILE A 150 13.22 13.45 5.21
C ILE A 150 12.97 14.94 4.98
N ALA A 151 14.01 15.72 4.67
CA ALA A 151 13.87 17.15 4.40
C ALA A 151 12.95 17.44 3.20
N ASP A 152 13.13 16.71 2.09
CA ASP A 152 12.30 16.83 0.89
C ASP A 152 10.81 16.53 1.22
N TYR A 153 10.57 15.50 2.04
CA TYR A 153 9.23 15.14 2.51
C TYR A 153 8.62 16.21 3.42
N GLU A 154 9.39 16.76 4.36
CA GLU A 154 8.93 17.84 5.23
C GLU A 154 8.61 19.13 4.47
N GLU A 155 9.40 19.44 3.44
CA GLU A 155 9.12 20.57 2.55
C GLU A 155 7.83 20.34 1.76
N ALA A 156 7.62 19.13 1.22
CA ALA A 156 6.38 18.75 0.58
C ALA A 156 5.18 18.88 1.54
N LEU A 157 5.34 18.45 2.81
CA LEU A 157 4.31 18.61 3.84
C LEU A 157 3.96 20.07 4.11
N LYS A 158 4.96 20.95 4.21
CA LYS A 158 4.73 22.39 4.45
C LYS A 158 3.99 23.03 3.27
N ARG A 159 4.35 22.66 2.04
CA ARG A 159 3.71 23.16 0.82
C ARG A 159 2.23 22.77 0.73
N GLU A 160 1.90 21.50 0.97
CA GLU A 160 0.51 21.05 0.92
C GLU A 160 -0.36 21.64 2.04
N LYS A 161 0.18 21.78 3.26
CA LYS A 161 -0.52 22.53 4.34
C LYS A 161 -0.85 23.96 3.95
N LYS A 162 0.04 24.63 3.21
CA LYS A 162 -0.19 25.99 2.72
C LYS A 162 -1.26 26.04 1.63
N ASN A 163 -1.31 25.01 0.77
CA ASN A 163 -2.25 24.92 -0.35
C ASN A 163 -3.66 24.47 0.08
N ALA A 164 -3.79 23.80 1.24
CA ALA A 164 -5.06 23.31 1.76
C ALA A 164 -5.29 23.70 3.25
N PRO A 165 -5.48 25.00 3.55
CA PRO A 165 -5.50 25.51 4.93
C PRO A 165 -6.67 25.00 5.79
N ASN A 166 -7.76 24.51 5.17
CA ASN A 166 -8.96 24.04 5.88
C ASN A 166 -9.08 22.51 5.95
N LYS A 167 -8.02 21.76 5.60
CA LYS A 167 -8.01 20.30 5.70
C LYS A 167 -7.47 19.84 7.06
N PRO A 168 -8.06 18.81 7.70
CA PRO A 168 -7.48 18.15 8.86
C PRO A 168 -6.05 17.66 8.55
N LEU A 169 -5.19 17.67 9.56
CA LEU A 169 -3.79 17.25 9.41
C LEU A 169 -3.65 15.82 8.88
N SER A 170 -4.57 14.93 9.25
CA SER A 170 -4.66 13.56 8.76
C SER A 170 -4.96 13.50 7.26
N GLU A 171 -5.81 14.38 6.74
CA GLU A 171 -6.15 14.46 5.32
C GLU A 171 -4.99 15.05 4.53
N VAL A 172 -4.33 16.10 5.03
CA VAL A 172 -3.13 16.66 4.40
C VAL A 172 -2.02 15.62 4.31
N PHE A 173 -1.77 14.88 5.40
CA PHE A 173 -0.79 13.79 5.42
C PHE A 173 -1.13 12.72 4.38
N ALA A 174 -2.39 12.29 4.32
CA ALA A 174 -2.83 11.31 3.35
C ALA A 174 -2.70 11.83 1.90
N ASP A 175 -3.02 13.11 1.64
CA ASP A 175 -2.96 13.72 0.31
C ASP A 175 -1.53 13.90 -0.19
N ILE A 176 -0.58 14.31 0.65
CA ILE A 176 0.85 14.33 0.29
C ILE A 176 1.33 12.92 -0.01
N MET A 177 0.88 11.99 0.84
CA MET A 177 1.19 10.58 0.70
C MET A 177 0.36 9.85 -0.36
N ASP A 178 -0.50 10.56 -1.09
CA ASP A 178 -1.23 10.11 -2.28
C ASP A 178 -0.73 10.89 -3.53
N GLY A 179 -0.29 12.14 -3.41
CA GLY A 179 0.05 13.06 -4.51
C GLY A 179 1.37 12.80 -5.24
N GLU A 180 2.34 12.10 -4.64
CA GLU A 180 3.51 11.59 -5.38
C GLU A 180 3.18 10.35 -6.25
N ASP A 181 1.93 9.87 -6.22
CA ASP A 181 1.46 8.69 -6.95
C ASP A 181 0.79 9.08 -8.28
N LEU A 182 1.57 9.64 -9.22
CA LEU A 182 1.19 9.63 -10.63
C LEU A 182 1.42 8.25 -11.29
N THR A 183 1.83 7.25 -10.52
CA THR A 183 1.84 5.86 -10.97
C THR A 183 0.45 5.27 -10.88
N MET A 184 -0.10 4.90 -12.05
CA MET A 184 -1.42 4.30 -12.29
C MET A 184 -2.16 3.88 -11.00
N PRO A 185 -3.36 4.45 -10.75
CA PRO A 185 -4.29 3.87 -9.79
C PRO A 185 -4.40 2.37 -10.09
N CYS A 186 -4.72 1.59 -9.08
CA CYS A 186 -4.93 0.15 -9.24
C CYS A 186 -6.22 -0.08 -10.07
N LEU A 187 -6.16 0.27 -11.36
CA LEU A 187 -7.20 0.25 -12.36
C LEU A 187 -7.35 -1.20 -12.78
N MET A 188 -8.22 -1.90 -12.06
CA MET A 188 -8.63 -3.27 -12.32
C MET A 188 -7.52 -4.31 -12.22
N CYS A 189 -7.73 -5.25 -11.31
CA CYS A 189 -7.06 -6.53 -11.39
C CYS A 189 -7.75 -7.39 -12.44
N ASN A 190 -7.45 -7.16 -13.72
CA ASN A 190 -7.76 -8.13 -14.77
C ASN A 190 -6.75 -9.27 -14.64
N TRP A 191 -7.23 -10.47 -14.30
CA TRP A 191 -6.42 -11.67 -14.10
C TRP A 191 -6.50 -12.59 -15.30
#